data_AF-A0A945LZZ4-F1
#
_entry.id   AF-A0A945LZZ4-F1
#
_cell.length_a   1.000
_cell.length_b   1.000
_cell.length_c   1.000
_cell.angle_alpha   90.00
_cell.angle_beta   90.00
_cell.angle_gamma   90.00
#
_symmetry.space_group_name_H-M   'P 1'
#
loop_
_entity.id
_entity.type
_entity.pdbx_description
1 polymer ?
#
loop_
_entity_poly.entity_id
_entity_poly.type
_entity_poly.pdbx_seq_one_letter_code
_entity_poly.pdbx_strand_id
1 'polypeptide(L)'
;MSVGPWQIILILVIVLIIFGAGKLPRVMGDIAKGVKNFKSGLKDEESGDSASLETSESIDAPKKAKSEAAKSEAGEKKKAAKG
;
A
#
# COMPACT_ATOMS: atom_id res chain seq x y z
N MET A 1 15.90 1.91 -27.76
CA MET A 1 14.47 1.73 -27.42
C MET A 1 14.40 1.00 -26.11
N SER A 2 14.57 1.71 -25.00
CA SER A 2 14.59 1.09 -23.67
C SER A 2 13.17 1.03 -23.14
N VAL A 3 12.77 -0.15 -22.65
CA VAL A 3 11.56 -0.31 -21.84
C VAL A 3 11.74 0.53 -20.57
N GLY A 4 11.15 1.72 -20.59
CA GLY A 4 11.22 2.66 -19.49
C GLY A 4 10.13 2.39 -18.46
N PRO A 5 10.21 3.07 -17.30
CA PRO A 5 9.14 3.06 -16.30
C PRO A 5 7.77 3.47 -16.90
N TRP A 6 7.78 4.24 -17.98
CA TRP A 6 6.58 4.65 -18.71
C TRP A 6 5.86 3.49 -19.41
N GLN A 7 6.57 2.53 -19.98
CA GLN A 7 5.95 1.32 -20.56
C GLN A 7 5.39 0.41 -19.48
N ILE A 8 6.09 0.27 -18.35
CA ILE A 8 5.67 -0.58 -17.23
C ILE A 8 4.35 -0.06 -16.64
N ILE A 9 4.19 1.26 -16.49
CA ILE A 9 2.93 1.86 -16.01
C ILE A 9 1.76 1.56 -16.97
N LEU A 10 1.99 1.62 -18.28
CA LEU A 10 0.96 1.37 -19.30
C LEU A 10 0.46 -0.09 -19.23
N ILE A 11 1.39 -1.03 -19.08
CA ILE A 11 1.09 -2.45 -18.94
C ILE A 11 0.30 -2.70 -17.65
N LEU A 12 0.69 -2.07 -16.54
CA LEU A 12 0.00 -2.17 -15.25
C LEU A 12 -1.47 -1.72 -15.36
N VAL A 13 -1.74 -0.63 -16.08
CA VAL A 13 -3.11 -0.14 -16.30
C VAL A 13 -3.94 -1.15 -17.08
N ILE A 14 -3.40 -1.76 -18.13
CA ILE A 14 -4.10 -2.79 -18.92
C ILE A 14 -4.43 -4.00 -18.05
N VAL A 15 -3.47 -4.46 -17.24
CA VAL A 15 -3.68 -5.57 -16.30
C VAL A 15 -4.76 -5.20 -15.28
N LEU A 16 -4.75 -3.99 -14.74
CA LEU A 16 -5.79 -3.52 -13.81
C LEU A 16 -7.19 -3.47 -14.44
N ILE A 17 -7.31 -3.21 -15.74
CA ILE A 17 -8.60 -3.24 -16.44
C ILE A 17 -9.11 -4.68 -16.56
N ILE A 18 -8.23 -5.63 -16.90
CA ILE A 18 -8.60 -7.05 -17.05
C ILE A 18 -8.93 -7.70 -15.71
N PHE A 19 -8.11 -7.45 -14.69
CA PHE A 19 -8.24 -8.06 -13.36
C PHE A 19 -9.19 -7.28 -12.43
N GLY A 20 -9.34 -5.98 -12.65
CA GLY A 20 -10.14 -5.07 -11.83
C GLY A 20 -9.41 -4.58 -10.57
N ALA A 21 -9.69 -3.34 -10.15
CA ALA A 21 -9.06 -2.68 -9.00
C ALA A 21 -9.34 -3.36 -7.64
N GLY A 22 -10.37 -4.20 -7.52
CA GLY A 22 -10.71 -4.89 -6.27
C GLY A 22 -10.01 -6.24 -6.09
N LYS A 23 -9.61 -6.91 -7.17
CA LYS A 23 -8.98 -8.24 -7.08
C LYS A 23 -7.49 -8.16 -6.78
N LEU A 24 -6.79 -7.16 -7.33
CA LEU A 24 -5.36 -7.01 -7.14
C LEU A 24 -4.96 -6.79 -5.66
N PRO A 25 -5.60 -5.87 -4.89
CA PRO A 25 -5.24 -5.64 -3.50
C PRO A 25 -5.52 -6.86 -2.59
N ARG A 26 -6.59 -7.61 -2.88
CA ARG A 26 -6.96 -8.80 -2.12
C ARG A 26 -5.94 -9.92 -2.30
N VAL A 27 -5.64 -10.26 -3.56
CA VAL A 27 -4.65 -11.31 -3.91
C VAL A 27 -3.26 -10.91 -3.43
N MET A 28 -2.87 -9.65 -3.60
CA MET A 28 -1.55 -9.18 -3.17
C MET A 28 -1.44 -9.13 -1.64
N GLY A 29 -2.54 -8.88 -0.92
CA GLY A 29 -2.61 -9.00 0.53
C GLY A 29 -2.36 -10.43 1.02
N ASP A 30 -2.94 -11.44 0.36
CA ASP A 30 -2.73 -12.85 0.69
C ASP A 30 -1.30 -13.30 0.39
N ILE A 31 -0.74 -12.89 -0.75
CA ILE A 31 0.67 -13.15 -1.10
C ILE A 31 1.62 -12.45 -0.11
N ALA A 32 1.36 -11.18 0.24
CA ALA A 32 2.19 -10.43 1.18
C ALA A 32 2.22 -11.05 2.58
N LYS A 33 1.08 -11.57 3.07
CA LYS A 33 1.01 -12.31 4.33
C LYS A 33 1.87 -13.58 4.28
N GLY A 34 1.79 -14.35 3.20
CA GLY A 34 2.63 -15.55 3.01
C GLY A 34 4.13 -15.23 2.98
N VAL A 35 4.52 -14.20 2.23
CA VAL A 35 5.92 -13.75 2.15
C VAL A 35 6.41 -13.18 3.49
N LYS A 36 5.55 -12.44 4.23
CA LYS A 36 5.89 -11.92 5.57
C LYS A 36 6.14 -13.06 6.56
N ASN A 37 5.26 -14.07 6.59
CA ASN A 37 5.47 -15.25 7.44
C ASN A 37 6.72 -16.04 7.03
N PHE A 38 6.99 -16.18 5.73
CA PHE A 38 8.20 -16.84 5.25
C PHE A 38 9.46 -16.09 5.66
N LYS A 39 9.45 -14.75 5.55
CA LYS A 39 10.57 -13.90 5.96
C LYS A 39 10.77 -13.90 7.48
N SER A 40 9.68 -13.88 8.25
CA SER A 40 9.73 -13.99 9.71
C SER A 40 10.27 -15.34 10.17
N GLY A 41 9.84 -16.45 9.54
CA GLY A 41 10.36 -17.78 9.86
C GLY A 41 11.84 -17.96 9.55
N LEU A 42 12.33 -17.38 8.44
CA LEU A 42 13.76 -17.36 8.13
C LEU A 42 14.58 -16.49 9.11
N LYS A 43 14.02 -15.38 9.60
CA LYS A 43 14.68 -14.53 10.60
C LYS A 43 14.73 -15.18 11.98
N ASP A 44 13.73 -15.97 12.33
CA ASP A 44 13.69 -16.74 13.59
C ASP A 44 14.76 -17.83 13.61
N GLU A 45 15.08 -18.43 12.45
CA GLU A 45 16.15 -19.41 12.32
C GLU A 45 17.56 -18.77 12.34
N GLU A 46 17.72 -17.60 11.71
CA GLU A 46 19.02 -16.92 11.59
C GLU A 46 19.35 -15.99 12.77
N SER A 47 18.36 -15.61 13.58
CA SER A 47 18.53 -14.74 14.75
C SER A 47 17.63 -15.24 15.87
N GLY A 48 18.17 -16.15 16.69
CA GLY A 48 17.52 -16.56 17.92
C GLY A 48 17.22 -15.33 18.79
N ASP A 49 15.93 -15.09 19.00
CA ASP A 49 15.33 -13.99 19.77
C ASP A 49 15.14 -12.64 19.04
N SER A 50 13.92 -12.41 18.55
CA SER A 50 13.16 -11.19 18.87
C SER A 50 11.74 -11.25 18.30
N ALA A 51 10.78 -11.29 19.22
CA ALA A 51 9.33 -11.12 19.09
C ALA A 51 8.85 -10.48 17.77
N SER A 52 8.11 -11.26 16.98
CA SER A 52 7.41 -10.76 15.80
C SER A 52 6.20 -9.90 16.20
N LEU A 53 6.22 -8.68 15.70
CA LEU A 53 5.15 -7.68 15.74
C LEU A 53 3.78 -8.30 15.42
N GLU A 54 2.97 -8.48 16.47
CA GLU A 54 1.52 -8.53 16.41
C GLU A 54 1.02 -7.22 15.78
N THR A 55 0.69 -7.27 14.50
CA THR A 55 -0.34 -6.41 13.93
C THR A 55 -1.44 -7.33 13.46
N SER A 56 -2.20 -7.80 14.45
CA SER A 56 -3.60 -8.13 14.29
C SER A 56 -4.33 -6.84 13.94
N GLU A 57 -4.51 -6.57 12.64
CA GLU A 57 -5.61 -5.72 12.21
C GLU A 57 -6.50 -6.56 11.30
N SER A 58 -7.64 -6.95 11.86
CA SER A 58 -8.76 -7.58 11.17
C SER A 58 -9.06 -6.85 9.87
N ILE A 59 -8.96 -7.58 8.76
CA ILE A 59 -9.66 -7.22 7.53
C ILE A 59 -10.78 -8.26 7.36
N ASP A 60 -11.76 -8.17 8.24
CA ASP A 60 -13.12 -8.58 7.93
C ASP A 60 -13.87 -7.27 7.59
N ALA A 61 -14.12 -7.06 6.30
CA ALA A 61 -14.70 -5.83 5.77
C ALA A 61 -16.16 -5.67 6.28
N PRO A 62 -16.72 -4.44 6.40
CA PRO A 62 -17.04 -3.65 5.20
C PRO A 62 -17.08 -2.12 5.41
N LYS A 63 -16.46 -1.32 4.54
CA LYS A 63 -16.99 0.04 4.26
C LYS A 63 -16.82 0.46 2.80
N LYS A 64 -17.97 0.45 2.14
CA LYS A 64 -18.39 1.28 1.01
C LYS A 64 -18.04 2.76 1.25
N ALA A 65 -17.85 3.49 0.15
CA ALA A 65 -17.71 4.96 0.00
C ALA A 65 -16.28 5.51 0.19
N LYS A 66 -15.79 6.52 -0.52
CA LYS A 66 -16.16 7.30 -1.73
C LYS A 66 -15.04 8.37 -1.80
N SER A 67 -14.56 8.68 -3.02
CA SER A 67 -14.06 9.99 -3.46
C SER A 67 -13.54 11.00 -2.42
N GLU A 68 -12.26 11.36 -2.51
CA GLU A 68 -11.72 12.75 -2.44
C GLU A 68 -10.20 12.64 -2.67
N ALA A 69 -9.56 13.19 -3.72
CA ALA A 69 -9.59 14.56 -4.22
C ALA A 69 -9.28 15.60 -3.12
N ALA A 70 -8.01 15.68 -2.73
CA ALA A 70 -7.38 16.88 -2.18
C ALA A 70 -5.89 16.78 -2.58
N LYS A 71 -5.26 17.63 -3.41
CA LYS A 71 -5.47 19.04 -3.76
C LYS A 71 -5.86 19.91 -2.56
N SER A 72 -4.89 20.15 -1.70
CA SER A 72 -4.77 21.41 -0.97
C SER A 72 -3.29 21.82 -0.95
N GLU A 73 -2.87 22.40 -2.07
CA GLU A 73 -1.91 23.51 -2.04
C GLU A 73 -2.64 24.72 -1.43
N ALA A 74 -2.10 25.29 -0.35
CA ALA A 74 -2.18 26.71 0.04
C ALA A 74 -2.03 26.83 1.57
N GLY A 75 -0.78 26.78 2.03
CA GLY A 75 -0.40 27.04 3.42
C GLY A 75 0.83 27.95 3.50
N GLU A 76 0.86 29.01 2.70
CA GLU A 76 1.83 30.09 2.84
C GLU A 76 1.08 31.43 2.93
N LYS A 77 1.02 32.02 4.13
CA LYS A 77 1.60 33.34 4.43
C LYS A 77 1.33 33.78 5.87
N LYS A 78 2.43 34.08 6.55
CA LYS A 78 2.55 34.86 7.79
C LYS A 78 1.72 36.15 7.77
N LYS A 79 1.32 36.61 8.97
CA LYS A 79 1.66 37.93 9.58
C LYS A 79 0.44 38.67 10.18
N ALA A 80 0.70 39.30 11.35
CA ALA A 80 -0.11 40.27 12.11
C ALA A 80 -1.24 39.65 12.95
N ALA A 81 -1.19 39.54 14.28
CA ALA A 81 -0.73 40.46 15.33
C ALA A 81 -1.45 41.82 15.31
N LYS A 82 -2.32 41.99 16.31
CA LYS A 82 -2.82 43.24 16.92
C LYS A 82 -4.00 43.94 16.23
N GLY A 83 -5.13 43.88 16.93
CA GLY A 83 -6.33 44.69 16.80
C GLY A 83 -7.22 44.34 17.98
#